data_AF-C7FPK2-F1
#
_entry.id   AF-C7FPK2-F1
#
_cell.length_a   1.000
_cell.length_b   1.000
_cell.length_c   1.000
_cell.angle_alpha   90.00
_cell.angle_beta   90.00
_cell.angle_gamma   90.00
#
_symmetry.space_group_name_H-M   'P 1'
#
loop_
_entity.id
_entity.type
_entity.pdbx_description
1 polymer ?
#
loop_
_entity_poly.entity_id
_entity_poly.type
_entity_poly.pdbx_seq_one_letter_code
_entity_poly.pdbx_strand_id
1 'polypeptide(L)' 'MYEVIYGEDTVQHPTRAEAITAAKELSAENARGMIQVQDQDRRERMTYQNGELISYDYETRRS' A
#
# COMPACT_ATOMS: atom_id res chain seq x y z
N MET A 1 8.48 8.57 -0.39
CA MET A 1 7.17 8.95 0.17
C MET A 1 6.19 7.86 -0.25
N TYR A 2 5.29 7.44 0.63
CA TYR A 2 4.43 6.29 0.35
C TYR A 2 3.09 6.74 -0.25
N GLU A 3 2.66 6.06 -1.31
CA GLU A 3 1.39 6.28 -2.00
C GLU A 3 0.42 5.15 -1.62
N VAL A 4 -0.77 5.50 -1.16
CA VAL A 4 -1.90 4.57 -0.94
C VAL A 4 -2.89 4.76 -2.09
N ILE A 5 -3.09 3.73 -2.89
CA ILE A 5 -3.89 3.73 -4.11
C ILE A 5 -5.12 2.84 -3.89
N TYR A 6 -6.31 3.38 -4.15
CA TYR A 6 -7.56 2.65 -4.10
C TYR A 6 -8.50 3.11 -5.22
N GLY A 7 -8.81 2.22 -6.17
CA GLY A 7 -9.54 2.61 -7.37
C GLY A 7 -8.79 3.66 -8.19
N GLU A 8 -9.37 4.85 -8.35
CA GLU A 8 -8.77 6.00 -9.04
C GLU A 8 -8.11 6.99 -8.08
N ASP A 9 -8.31 6.83 -6.77
CA ASP A 9 -7.78 7.74 -5.75
C ASP A 9 -6.36 7.35 -5.35
N THR A 10 -5.53 8.37 -5.10
CA THR A 10 -4.16 8.21 -4.58
C THR A 10 -3.91 9.21 -3.46
N VAL A 11 -3.54 8.71 -2.28
CA VAL A 11 -3.24 9.51 -1.09
C VAL A 11 -1.79 9.31 -0.70
N GLN A 12 -1.08 10.40 -0.43
CA GLN A 12 0.34 10.37 -0.08
C GLN A 12 0.54 10.46 1.42
N HIS A 13 1.45 9.63 1.94
CA HIS A 13 1.84 9.56 3.33
C HIS A 13 3.37 9.71 3.49
N PRO A 14 3.84 10.48 4.48
CA PRO A 14 5.25 10.72 4.70
C PRO A 14 6.00 9.44 5.13
N THR A 15 5.34 8.55 5.86
CA THR A 15 5.97 7.35 6.42
C THR A 15 5.30 6.05 5.99
N ARG A 16 6.10 4.97 5.96
CA ARG A 16 5.63 3.61 5.68
C ARG A 16 4.54 3.16 6.65
N ALA A 17 4.74 3.47 7.93
CA ALA A 17 3.83 3.05 8.99
C ALA A 17 2.44 3.67 8.82
N GLU A 18 2.39 4.98 8.52
CA GLU A 18 1.12 5.68 8.27
C GLU A 18 0.40 5.13 7.04
N ALA A 19 1.12 4.90 5.94
CA ALA A 19 0.55 4.33 4.72
C ALA A 19 -0.02 2.92 4.94
N ILE A 20 0.66 2.09 5.73
CA ILE A 20 0.18 0.74 6.09
C ILE A 20 -1.07 0.81 6.96
N THR A 21 -1.08 1.67 7.99
CA THR A 21 -2.25 1.84 8.86
C THR A 21 -3.46 2.29 8.04
N ALA A 22 -3.30 3.33 7.21
CA ALA A 22 -4.36 3.83 6.34
C ALA A 22 -4.86 2.75 5.36
N ALA A 23 -3.97 1.98 4.73
CA ALA A 23 -4.36 0.92 3.81
C ALA A 23 -5.11 -0.24 4.49
N LYS A 24 -4.74 -0.58 5.74
CA LYS A 24 -5.48 -1.59 6.52
C LYS A 24 -6.88 -1.11 6.87
N GLU A 25 -7.02 0.13 7.34
CA GLU A 25 -8.33 0.73 7.64
C GLU A 25 -9.20 0.79 6.39
N LEU A 26 -8.68 1.35 5.29
CA LEU A 26 -9.39 1.45 4.00
C LEU A 26 -9.78 0.08 3.43
N SER A 27 -8.89 -0.92 3.54
CA SER A 27 -9.18 -2.27 3.02
C SER A 27 -10.16 -3.04 3.91
N ALA A 28 -10.22 -2.76 5.21
CA ALA A 28 -11.21 -3.34 6.13
C ALA A 28 -12.60 -2.73 5.89
N GLU A 29 -12.68 -1.43 5.62
CA GLU A 29 -13.92 -0.74 5.24
C GLU A 29 -14.40 -1.17 3.83
N ASN A 30 -13.46 -1.39 2.91
CA ASN A 30 -13.73 -1.82 1.53
C ASN A 30 -13.42 -3.31 1.33
N ALA A 31 -14.25 -4.18 1.92
CA ALA A 31 -14.07 -5.65 1.91
C ALA A 31 -13.87 -6.29 0.50
N ARG A 32 -14.23 -5.59 -0.58
CA ARG A 32 -14.06 -6.05 -1.97
C ARG A 32 -12.92 -5.34 -2.73
N GLY A 33 -12.46 -4.20 -2.24
CA GLY A 33 -11.42 -3.40 -2.89
C GLY A 33 -10.02 -3.90 -2.54
N MET A 34 -9.11 -3.85 -3.51
CA MET A 34 -7.68 -3.98 -3.23
C MET A 34 -7.11 -2.59 -3.00
N ILE A 35 -6.33 -2.44 -1.94
CA ILE A 35 -5.60 -1.22 -1.63
C ILE A 35 -4.12 -1.48 -1.86
N GLN A 36 -3.46 -0.66 -2.66
CA GLN A 36 -2.02 -0.77 -2.89
C GLN A 36 -1.29 0.32 -2.13
N VAL A 37 -0.21 -0.06 -1.46
CA VAL A 37 0.75 0.87 -0.87
C VAL A 37 2.05 0.74 -1.62
N GLN A 38 2.58 1.82 -2.17
CA GLN A 38 3.85 1.76 -2.89
C GLN A 38 4.77 2.94 -2.55
N ASP A 39 6.08 2.73 -2.67
CA ASP A 39 7.08 3.79 -2.66
C ASP A 39 7.97 3.58 -3.90
N GLN A 40 7.92 4.53 -4.83
CA GLN A 40 8.59 4.39 -6.13
C GLN A 40 10.11 4.43 -6.00
N ASP A 41 10.64 5.22 -5.05
CA ASP A 41 12.08 5.34 -4.80
C ASP A 41 12.66 4.03 -4.27
N ARG A 42 11.91 3.38 -3.37
CA ARG A 42 12.29 2.12 -2.71
C ARG A 42 11.86 0.89 -3.49
N ARG A 43 11.08 1.04 -4.56
CA ARG A 43 10.48 -0.08 -5.33
C ARG A 43 9.79 -1.08 -4.42
N GLU A 44 9.11 -0.54 -3.42
CA GLU A 44 8.35 -1.31 -2.45
C GLU A 44 6.88 -1.22 -2.83
N ARG A 45 6.19 -2.37 -2.87
CA ARG A 45 4.75 -2.46 -3.08
C ARG A 45 4.13 -3.46 -2.13
N MET A 46 3.05 -3.07 -1.48
CA MET A 46 2.23 -3.89 -0.60
C MET A 46 0.80 -3.84 -1.12
N THR A 47 0.08 -4.96 -1.11
CA THR A 47 -1.34 -4.99 -1.45
C THR A 47 -2.13 -5.51 -0.26
N TYR A 48 -3.20 -4.80 0.10
CA TYR A 48 -4.10 -5.14 1.18
C TYR A 48 -5.50 -5.45 0.65
N GLN A 49 -6.16 -6.41 1.28
CA GLN A 49 -7.56 -6.75 1.05
C GLN A 49 -8.18 -7.19 2.37
N ASN A 50 -9.38 -6.69 2.69
CA ASN A 50 -10.11 -7.06 3.91
C ASN A 50 -9.28 -6.88 5.20
N GLY A 51 -8.47 -5.82 5.28
CA GLY A 51 -7.59 -5.52 6.42
C GLY A 51 -6.27 -6.31 6.47
N GLU A 52 -6.07 -7.26 5.56
CA GLU A 52 -4.91 -8.14 5.56
C GLU A 52 -3.95 -7.86 4.40
N LEU A 53 -2.65 -8.09 4.63
CA LEU A 53 -1.61 -8.01 3.61
C LEU A 53 -1.67 -9.27 2.75
N ILE A 54 -1.99 -9.13 1.47
CA ILE A 54 -2.11 -10.25 0.53
C ILE A 54 -0.88 -10.40 -0.39
N SER A 55 -0.16 -9.31 -0.66
CA SER A 55 1.07 -9.35 -1.45
C SER A 55 2.09 -8.34 -0.95
N TYR A 56 3.36 -8.71 -1.01
CA TYR A 56 4.48 -7.83 -0.73
C TYR A 56 5.59 -8.05 -1.75
N ASP A 57 5.84 -7.04 -2.56
CA ASP A 57 6.92 -6.98 -3.53
C ASP A 57 7.94 -5.93 -3.08
N TYR A 58 9.19 -6.36 -2.94
CA TYR A 58 10.29 -5.46 -2.63
C TYR A 58 11.48 -5.80 -3.51
N GLU A 59 11.78 -4.90 -4.45
CA GLU A 59 12.85 -5.13 -5.41
C GLU A 59 14.17 -4.57 -4.86
N THR A 60 14.95 -5.41 -4.18
CA THR A 60 16.35 -5.11 -3.86
C THR A 60 17.17 -5.20 -5.14
N ARG A 61 17.32 -4.11 -5.89
CA ARG A 61 18.33 -4.10 -6.97
C ARG A 61 19.72 -4.29 -6.38
N ARG A 62 20.25 -5.51 -6.47
CA ARG A 62 21.68 -5.77 -6.66
C ARG A 62 21.91 -5.91 -8.16
N SER A 63 22.31 -4.84 -8.83
CA SER A 63 23.10 -4.85 -10.07
C SER A 63 23.38 -3.41 -10.50
#